data_AF-A0A2G5UPZ4-F1
#
_entry.id   AF-A0A2G5UPZ4-F1
#
_cell.length_a   1.000
_cell.length_b   1.000
_cell.length_c   1.000
_cell.angle_alpha   90.00
_cell.angle_beta   90.00
_cell.angle_gamma   90.00
#
_symmetry.space_group_name_H-M   'P 1'
#
loop_
_entity.id
_entity.type
_entity.pdbx_description
1 polymer ?
#
loop_
_entity_poly.entity_id
_entity_poly.type
_entity_poly.pdbx_seq_one_letter_code
_entity_poly.pdbx_strand_id
1 'polypeptide(L)'
;MKTIIILVSLLAVVAMADFIDIGYKTCKADGTVSQVKADGCDLVIKDGKKVCLFKKGTRPVIQIAFKPSTASDKLKTSVRAKVGGSAMVDFPQQNSDACTYGVKCPLTAGSEQVFEQSIAITDNHPAGDQIQVNWQLTRPDAGKEVCIIFLAEIVE
;
A
#
# COMPACT_ATOMS: atom_id res chain seq x y z
N MET A 1 -52.73 -8.06 -28.93
CA MET A 1 -51.58 -7.14 -28.73
C MET A 1 -50.63 -7.82 -27.76
N LYS A 2 -49.44 -8.25 -28.21
CA LYS A 2 -48.46 -8.97 -27.39
C LYS A 2 -47.47 -7.96 -26.83
N THR A 3 -47.58 -7.66 -25.54
CA THR A 3 -46.67 -6.76 -24.83
C THR A 3 -45.35 -7.50 -24.59
N ILE A 4 -44.30 -7.14 -25.34
CA ILE A 4 -42.94 -7.64 -25.11
C ILE A 4 -42.33 -6.80 -23.99
N ILE A 5 -42.14 -7.40 -22.82
CA ILE A 5 -41.40 -6.80 -21.71
C ILE A 5 -39.91 -7.02 -21.99
N ILE A 6 -39.21 -5.97 -22.41
CA ILE A 6 -37.76 -5.97 -22.56
C ILE A 6 -37.15 -5.74 -21.17
N LEU A 7 -36.65 -6.81 -20.53
CA LEU A 7 -35.79 -6.69 -19.35
C LEU A 7 -34.43 -6.11 -19.79
N VAL A 8 -34.21 -4.83 -19.53
CA VAL A 8 -32.90 -4.19 -19.65
C VAL A 8 -32.10 -4.56 -18.41
N SER A 9 -31.15 -5.49 -18.53
CA SER A 9 -30.23 -5.82 -17.44
C SER A 9 -29.21 -4.70 -17.27
N LEU A 10 -29.30 -3.94 -16.18
CA LEU A 10 -28.24 -3.03 -15.72
C LEU A 10 -27.01 -3.88 -15.32
N LEU A 11 -26.03 -4.02 -16.22
CA LEU A 11 -24.70 -4.50 -15.83
C LEU A 11 -24.00 -3.35 -15.09
N ALA A 12 -23.97 -3.41 -13.77
CA ALA A 12 -23.07 -2.58 -12.98
C ALA A 12 -21.62 -3.01 -13.31
N VAL A 13 -20.84 -2.12 -13.91
CA VAL A 13 -19.41 -2.35 -14.14
C VAL A 13 -18.73 -2.29 -12.78
N VAL A 14 -18.48 -3.45 -12.19
CA VAL A 14 -17.66 -3.57 -10.98
C VAL A 14 -16.22 -3.39 -11.43
N ALA A 15 -15.61 -2.24 -11.14
CA ALA A 15 -14.18 -2.05 -11.32
C ALA A 15 -13.46 -3.08 -10.44
N MET A 16 -12.82 -4.06 -11.05
CA MET A 16 -11.99 -5.04 -10.34
C MET A 16 -10.65 -4.36 -10.02
N ALA A 17 -10.22 -4.44 -8.76
CA ALA A 17 -8.88 -3.97 -8.37
C ALA A 17 -7.82 -4.80 -9.12
N ASP A 18 -6.84 -4.13 -9.73
CA ASP A 18 -5.79 -4.77 -10.53
C ASP A 18 -4.46 -4.69 -9.78
N PHE A 19 -4.32 -5.56 -8.78
CA PHE A 19 -3.12 -5.62 -7.97
C PHE A 19 -1.94 -6.24 -8.74
N ILE A 20 -0.88 -5.45 -8.93
CA ILE A 20 0.36 -5.90 -9.56
C ILE A 20 1.52 -5.99 -8.57
N ASP A 21 2.46 -6.91 -8.82
CA ASP A 21 3.67 -7.07 -8.01
C ASP A 21 4.69 -5.95 -8.27
N ILE A 22 5.00 -5.17 -7.22
CA ILE A 22 5.92 -4.04 -7.29
C ILE A 22 7.32 -4.41 -6.83
N GLY A 23 8.31 -3.58 -7.19
CA GLY A 23 9.67 -3.75 -6.67
C GLY A 23 9.81 -3.13 -5.28
N TYR A 24 10.36 -3.88 -4.34
CA TYR A 24 10.61 -3.38 -2.98
C TYR A 24 11.90 -3.98 -2.40
N LYS A 25 12.40 -3.34 -1.34
CA LYS A 25 13.42 -3.86 -0.44
C LYS A 25 12.86 -3.91 0.97
N THR A 26 13.33 -4.84 1.78
CA THR A 26 13.06 -4.83 3.21
C THR A 26 14.15 -4.03 3.94
N CYS A 27 13.75 -3.37 5.03
CA CYS A 27 14.66 -2.77 6.02
C CYS A 27 14.57 -3.53 7.34
N LYS A 28 15.43 -3.20 8.32
CA LYS A 28 15.47 -3.88 9.62
C LYS A 28 14.08 -3.87 10.29
N ALA A 29 13.49 -5.05 10.37
CA ALA A 29 12.23 -5.39 11.02
C ALA A 29 12.27 -6.86 11.43
N ASP A 30 11.41 -7.25 12.37
CA ASP A 30 11.47 -8.59 12.97
C ASP A 30 10.65 -9.62 12.17
N GLY A 31 9.54 -9.20 11.57
CA GLY A 31 8.67 -10.04 10.75
C GLY A 31 9.20 -10.23 9.33
N THR A 32 8.56 -11.16 8.61
CA THR A 32 8.96 -11.52 7.24
C THR A 32 7.92 -11.03 6.25
N VAL A 33 8.35 -10.29 5.22
CA VAL A 33 7.49 -9.88 4.10
C VAL A 33 7.65 -10.89 2.97
N SER A 34 6.54 -11.41 2.46
CA SER A 34 6.52 -12.36 1.33
C SER A 34 6.17 -11.68 0.01
N GLN A 35 5.30 -10.66 0.03
CA GLN A 35 4.82 -10.01 -1.18
C GLN A 35 4.39 -8.57 -0.91
N VAL A 36 4.59 -7.70 -1.90
CA VAL A 36 4.04 -6.35 -1.92
C VAL A 36 3.39 -6.11 -3.29
N LYS A 37 2.12 -5.71 -3.26
CA LYS A 37 1.36 -5.35 -4.46
C LYS A 37 0.81 -3.95 -4.38
N ALA A 38 0.52 -3.37 -5.53
CA ALA A 38 -0.16 -2.11 -5.66
C ALA A 38 -1.32 -2.20 -6.65
N ASP A 39 -2.45 -1.63 -6.31
CA ASP A 39 -3.52 -1.25 -7.23
C ASP A 39 -3.40 0.25 -7.54
N GLY A 40 -3.70 0.65 -8.78
CA GLY A 40 -3.50 2.02 -9.26
C GLY A 40 -2.04 2.43 -9.43
N CYS A 41 -1.12 1.47 -9.62
CA CYS A 41 0.28 1.68 -9.96
C CYS A 41 0.51 1.40 -11.46
N ASP A 42 0.93 2.40 -12.23
CA ASP A 42 1.47 2.17 -13.56
C ASP A 42 2.97 1.82 -13.42
N LEU A 43 3.29 0.54 -13.52
CA LEU A 43 4.65 0.05 -13.26
C LEU A 43 5.59 0.29 -14.45
N VAL A 44 6.67 1.02 -14.20
CA VAL A 44 7.73 1.26 -15.19
C VAL A 44 9.09 0.81 -14.67
N ILE A 45 10.05 0.61 -15.57
CA ILE A 45 11.45 0.34 -15.22
C ILE A 45 12.28 1.58 -15.48
N LYS A 46 12.88 2.16 -14.41
CA LYS A 46 13.84 3.27 -14.48
C LYS A 46 15.16 2.83 -13.87
N ASP A 47 16.25 2.95 -14.61
CA ASP A 47 17.61 2.53 -14.18
C ASP A 47 17.65 1.09 -13.61
N GLY A 48 16.95 0.17 -14.26
CA GLY A 48 16.87 -1.24 -13.84
C GLY A 48 16.03 -1.50 -12.58
N LYS A 49 15.28 -0.50 -12.10
CA LYS A 49 14.41 -0.62 -10.92
C LYS A 49 12.95 -0.43 -11.31
N LYS A 50 12.08 -1.22 -10.70
CA LYS A 50 10.63 -1.06 -10.75
C LYS A 50 10.22 0.21 -9.99
N VAL A 51 9.47 1.09 -10.65
CA VAL A 51 8.94 2.34 -10.11
C VAL A 51 7.43 2.37 -10.36
N CYS A 52 6.65 2.64 -9.32
CA CYS A 52 5.21 2.86 -9.47
C CYS A 52 4.91 4.31 -9.81
N LEU A 53 4.26 4.55 -10.94
CA LEU A 53 3.68 5.86 -11.21
C LEU A 53 2.29 5.92 -10.56
N PHE A 54 2.10 6.91 -9.69
CA PHE A 54 0.81 7.18 -9.05
C PHE A 54 0.26 8.51 -9.53
N LYS A 55 -0.98 8.48 -10.03
CA LYS A 55 -1.62 9.68 -10.56
C LYS A 55 -2.20 10.56 -9.46
N LYS A 56 -2.07 11.88 -9.60
CA LYS A 56 -2.78 12.85 -8.76
C LYS A 56 -4.29 12.68 -8.83
N GLY A 57 -4.97 13.03 -7.74
CA GLY A 57 -6.41 12.84 -7.56
C GLY A 57 -6.84 11.38 -7.33
N THR A 58 -5.93 10.42 -7.33
CA THR A 58 -6.26 9.00 -7.16
C THR A 58 -6.01 8.49 -5.74
N ARG A 59 -6.47 7.26 -5.47
CA ARG A 59 -6.30 6.56 -4.19
C ARG A 59 -5.72 5.15 -4.40
N PRO A 60 -4.45 5.01 -4.82
CA PRO A 60 -3.82 3.72 -4.95
C PRO A 60 -3.86 2.94 -3.64
N VAL A 61 -3.89 1.61 -3.74
CA VAL A 61 -3.94 0.69 -2.61
C VAL A 61 -2.66 -0.13 -2.57
N ILE A 62 -1.98 -0.12 -1.43
CA ILE A 62 -0.81 -0.99 -1.21
C ILE A 62 -1.22 -2.16 -0.34
N GLN A 63 -0.84 -3.36 -0.80
CA GLN A 63 -1.03 -4.61 -0.10
C GLN A 63 0.32 -5.20 0.29
N ILE A 64 0.48 -5.62 1.55
CA ILE A 64 1.69 -6.22 2.09
C ILE A 64 1.32 -7.55 2.74
N ALA A 65 1.79 -8.65 2.14
CA ALA A 65 1.71 -9.97 2.74
C ALA A 65 2.92 -10.18 3.66
N PHE A 66 2.68 -10.54 4.91
CA PHE A 66 3.73 -10.70 5.91
C PHE A 66 3.38 -11.76 6.96
N LYS A 67 4.40 -12.20 7.69
CA LYS A 67 4.27 -13.07 8.87
C LYS A 67 4.81 -12.34 10.09
N PRO A 68 3.98 -12.11 11.13
CA PRO A 68 4.44 -11.54 12.39
C PRO A 68 5.51 -12.42 13.04
N SER A 69 6.51 -11.82 13.67
CA SER A 69 7.55 -12.55 14.39
C SER A 69 7.14 -12.91 15.82
N THR A 70 6.22 -12.15 16.41
CA THR A 70 5.66 -12.42 17.74
C THR A 70 4.18 -12.05 17.81
N ALA A 71 3.50 -12.53 18.86
CA ALA A 71 2.14 -12.13 19.14
C ALA A 71 2.07 -10.67 19.62
N SER A 72 1.00 -9.97 19.27
CA SER A 72 0.75 -8.61 19.73
C SER A 72 -0.71 -8.22 19.52
N ASP A 73 -1.30 -7.53 20.48
CA ASP A 73 -2.69 -7.06 20.38
C ASP A 73 -2.84 -5.86 19.44
N LYS A 74 -1.74 -5.16 19.13
CA LYS A 74 -1.76 -3.88 18.42
C LYS A 74 -0.66 -3.84 17.37
N LEU A 75 -1.02 -3.27 16.22
CA LEU A 75 -0.08 -2.98 15.14
C LEU A 75 -0.38 -1.59 14.60
N LYS A 76 0.65 -0.78 14.35
CA LYS A 76 0.51 0.58 13.83
C LYS A 76 1.17 0.75 12.47
N THR A 77 0.53 1.45 11.56
CA THR A 77 1.05 1.80 10.22
C THR A 77 1.61 3.23 10.19
N SER A 78 2.70 3.43 9.45
CA SER A 78 3.26 4.76 9.14
C SER A 78 3.97 4.76 7.80
N VAL A 79 3.89 5.90 7.09
CA VAL A 79 4.47 6.07 5.76
C VAL A 79 5.29 7.35 5.74
N ARG A 80 6.52 7.25 5.21
CA ARG A 80 7.41 8.39 5.00
C ARG A 80 8.05 8.29 3.63
N ALA A 81 8.17 9.39 2.91
CA ALA A 81 8.84 9.41 1.61
C ALA A 81 10.09 10.27 1.64
N LYS A 82 11.14 9.82 0.97
CA LYS A 82 12.31 10.63 0.67
C LYS A 82 12.07 11.40 -0.63
N VAL A 83 11.97 12.73 -0.54
CA VAL A 83 11.72 13.64 -1.67
C VAL A 83 12.97 14.48 -1.91
N GLY A 84 13.35 14.71 -3.17
CA GLY A 84 14.48 15.59 -3.53
C GLY A 84 15.84 15.15 -2.95
N GLY A 85 16.05 13.85 -2.74
CA GLY A 85 17.35 13.29 -2.35
C GLY A 85 17.80 13.51 -0.90
N SER A 86 17.09 14.30 -0.08
CA SER A 86 17.49 14.57 1.31
C SER A 86 16.35 14.67 2.33
N ALA A 87 15.19 15.24 1.96
CA ALA A 87 14.09 15.45 2.89
C ALA A 87 13.24 14.19 3.07
N MET A 88 13.00 13.79 4.31
CA MET A 88 11.98 12.80 4.66
C MET A 88 10.68 13.52 5.00
N VAL A 89 9.62 13.23 4.27
CA VAL A 89 8.28 13.81 4.47
C VAL A 89 7.36 12.71 4.97
N ASP A 90 6.64 13.01 6.05
CA ASP A 90 5.61 12.11 6.56
C ASP A 90 4.37 12.17 5.67
N PHE A 91 3.79 11.01 5.36
CA PHE A 91 2.49 10.89 4.74
C PHE A 91 1.48 10.58 5.85
N PRO A 92 0.67 11.56 6.31
CA PRO A 92 -0.23 11.36 7.42
C PRO A 92 -1.29 10.30 7.10
N GLN A 93 -1.45 9.33 7.99
CA GLN A 93 -2.46 8.29 7.86
C GLN A 93 -3.76 8.76 8.53
N GLN A 94 -4.92 8.47 7.92
CA GLN A 94 -6.22 8.79 8.53
C GLN A 94 -6.44 8.02 9.83
N ASN A 95 -6.03 6.75 9.84
CA ASN A 95 -5.96 5.92 11.02
C ASN A 95 -4.58 5.24 11.05
N SER A 96 -3.92 5.26 12.20
CA SER A 96 -2.64 4.58 12.38
C SER A 96 -2.80 3.12 12.81
N ASP A 97 -4.00 2.66 13.19
CA ASP A 97 -4.25 1.28 13.60
C ASP A 97 -4.22 0.33 12.39
N ALA A 98 -3.13 -0.43 12.26
CA ALA A 98 -2.96 -1.39 11.18
C ALA A 98 -3.95 -2.58 11.27
N CYS A 99 -4.51 -2.85 12.45
CA CYS A 99 -5.52 -3.89 12.64
C CYS A 99 -6.85 -3.57 11.91
N THR A 100 -7.07 -2.32 11.48
CA THR A 100 -8.26 -1.94 10.70
C THR A 100 -8.09 -2.10 9.19
N TYR A 101 -6.92 -2.56 8.74
CA TYR A 101 -6.51 -2.60 7.34
C TYR A 101 -6.23 -4.04 6.87
N GLY A 102 -7.19 -4.95 7.10
CA GLY A 102 -7.12 -6.36 6.68
C GLY A 102 -6.34 -7.29 7.63
N VAL A 103 -5.55 -6.73 8.55
CA VAL A 103 -4.77 -7.50 9.54
C VAL A 103 -5.66 -7.98 10.68
N LYS A 104 -5.58 -9.27 11.04
CA LYS A 104 -6.31 -9.82 12.19
C LYS A 104 -5.50 -9.64 13.46
N CYS A 105 -6.02 -8.84 14.39
CA CYS A 105 -5.47 -8.69 15.73
C CYS A 105 -6.32 -9.46 16.77
N PRO A 106 -5.72 -10.09 17.79
CA PRO A 106 -4.28 -10.11 18.07
C PRO A 106 -3.49 -10.89 17.03
N LEU A 107 -2.27 -10.42 16.74
CA LEU A 107 -1.35 -11.09 15.83
C LEU A 107 -0.95 -12.44 16.41
N THR A 108 -0.86 -13.43 15.53
CA THR A 108 -0.28 -14.74 15.85
C THR A 108 1.06 -14.87 15.13
N ALA A 109 2.12 -15.16 15.89
CA ALA A 109 3.47 -15.35 15.34
C ALA A 109 3.48 -16.41 14.23
N GLY A 110 4.18 -16.12 13.12
CA GLY A 110 4.32 -16.99 11.96
C GLY A 110 3.06 -17.14 11.09
N SER A 111 1.90 -16.64 11.51
CA SER A 111 0.67 -16.69 10.72
C SER A 111 0.74 -15.70 9.56
N GLU A 112 0.27 -16.10 8.39
CA GLU A 112 0.22 -15.21 7.24
C GLU A 112 -0.89 -14.16 7.43
N GLN A 113 -0.52 -12.90 7.22
CA GLN A 113 -1.38 -11.73 7.32
C GLN A 113 -1.26 -10.91 6.04
N VAL A 114 -2.34 -10.23 5.69
CA VAL A 114 -2.37 -9.28 4.57
C VAL A 114 -2.80 -7.93 5.11
N PHE A 115 -1.89 -6.97 5.06
CA PHE A 115 -2.17 -5.58 5.33
C PHE A 115 -2.53 -4.86 4.02
N GLU A 116 -3.59 -4.06 4.01
CA GLU A 116 -4.06 -3.36 2.82
C GLU A 116 -4.56 -1.95 3.15
N GLN A 117 -3.90 -0.92 2.62
CA GLN A 117 -4.26 0.48 2.91
C GLN A 117 -4.19 1.34 1.64
N SER A 118 -5.24 2.14 1.43
CA SER A 118 -5.28 3.17 0.39
C SER A 118 -4.54 4.44 0.83
N ILE A 119 -3.80 5.08 -0.07
CA ILE A 119 -3.21 6.40 0.15
C ILE A 119 -3.81 7.40 -0.82
N ALA A 120 -4.21 8.58 -0.35
CA ALA A 120 -4.67 9.65 -1.23
C ALA A 120 -3.48 10.43 -1.82
N ILE A 121 -3.38 10.45 -3.15
CA ILE A 121 -2.38 11.25 -3.88
C ILE A 121 -3.05 12.57 -4.28
N THR A 122 -3.03 13.55 -3.37
CA THR A 122 -3.68 14.84 -3.61
C THR A 122 -2.86 15.75 -4.53
N ASP A 123 -3.50 16.74 -5.15
CA ASP A 123 -2.86 17.70 -6.06
C ASP A 123 -1.71 18.51 -5.43
N ASN A 124 -1.74 18.68 -4.11
CA ASN A 124 -0.67 19.36 -3.35
C ASN A 124 0.64 18.56 -3.27
N HIS A 125 0.65 17.27 -3.65
CA HIS A 125 1.89 16.52 -3.66
C HIS A 125 2.77 16.91 -4.86
N PRO A 126 4.09 17.07 -4.67
CA PRO A 126 5.00 17.36 -5.77
C PRO A 126 5.03 16.18 -6.74
N ALA A 127 4.96 16.48 -8.03
CA ALA A 127 5.03 15.51 -9.13
C ALA A 127 6.38 15.60 -9.86
N GLY A 128 6.72 14.55 -10.62
CA GLY A 128 7.85 14.53 -11.56
C GLY A 128 9.16 13.98 -11.00
N ASP A 129 9.33 13.92 -9.68
CA ASP A 129 10.51 13.32 -9.05
C ASP A 129 10.23 11.89 -8.57
N GLN A 130 11.19 11.00 -8.79
CA GLN A 130 11.18 9.68 -8.17
C GLN A 130 11.44 9.81 -6.65
N ILE A 131 10.53 9.26 -5.86
CA ILE A 131 10.58 9.22 -4.40
C ILE A 131 10.84 7.80 -3.89
N GLN A 132 11.47 7.73 -2.72
CA GLN A 132 11.63 6.47 -1.99
C GLN A 132 10.60 6.42 -0.86
N VAL A 133 9.62 5.52 -0.95
CA VAL A 133 8.57 5.36 0.05
C VAL A 133 8.98 4.29 1.06
N ASN A 134 9.05 4.69 2.33
CA ASN A 134 9.30 3.83 3.47
C ASN A 134 7.99 3.57 4.20
N TRP A 135 7.50 2.33 4.17
CA TRP A 135 6.28 1.91 4.85
C TRP A 135 6.63 0.99 6.03
N GLN A 136 6.12 1.30 7.21
CA GLN A 136 6.40 0.54 8.43
C GLN A 136 5.12 0.09 9.12
N LEU A 137 5.09 -1.18 9.54
CA LEU A 137 4.15 -1.67 10.54
C LEU A 137 4.92 -1.92 11.84
N THR A 138 4.41 -1.38 12.95
CA THR A 138 5.14 -1.33 14.22
C THR A 138 4.26 -1.83 15.36
N ARG A 139 4.83 -2.68 16.21
CA ARG A 139 4.21 -3.06 17.48
C ARG A 139 4.61 -1.99 18.50
N PRO A 140 3.67 -1.38 19.24
CA PRO A 140 3.98 -0.33 20.21
C PRO A 140 5.09 -0.70 21.20
N ASP A 141 5.15 -1.97 21.60
CA ASP A 141 6.02 -2.42 22.71
C ASP A 141 7.27 -3.18 22.25
N ALA A 142 7.42 -3.44 20.93
CA ALA A 142 8.40 -4.40 20.42
C ALA A 142 9.02 -4.01 19.06
N GLY A 143 8.87 -2.76 18.62
CA GLY A 143 9.56 -2.24 17.44
C GLY A 143 8.89 -2.56 16.09
N LYS A 144 9.68 -2.60 15.02
CA LYS A 144 9.17 -2.73 13.65
C LYS A 144 8.90 -4.20 13.32
N GLU A 145 7.65 -4.48 12.96
CA GLU A 145 7.27 -5.80 12.47
C GLU A 145 7.43 -5.90 10.95
N VAL A 146 7.10 -4.84 10.23
CA VAL A 146 7.30 -4.74 8.78
C VAL A 146 8.02 -3.43 8.48
N CYS A 147 8.95 -3.49 7.53
CA CYS A 147 9.65 -2.32 7.01
C CYS A 147 9.95 -2.57 5.53
N ILE A 148 9.20 -1.93 4.63
CA ILE A 148 9.43 -2.00 3.19
C ILE A 148 9.83 -0.65 2.63
N ILE A 149 10.59 -0.69 1.55
CA ILE A 149 11.04 0.46 0.79
C ILE A 149 10.75 0.18 -0.69
N PHE A 150 9.93 0.99 -1.33
CA PHE A 150 9.67 0.91 -2.76
C PHE A 150 9.85 2.27 -3.43
N LEU A 151 9.99 2.26 -4.76
CA LEU A 151 10.16 3.47 -5.55
C LEU A 151 8.83 3.85 -6.18
N ALA A 152 8.51 5.13 -6.09
CA ALA A 152 7.32 5.69 -6.71
C ALA A 152 7.66 7.03 -7.38
N GLU A 153 6.77 7.48 -8.25
CA GLU A 153 6.77 8.83 -8.81
C GLU A 153 5.33 9.29 -8.90
N ILE A 154 5.08 10.52 -8.48
CA ILE A 154 3.77 11.12 -8.61
C ILE A 154 3.70 11.79 -9.97
N VAL A 155 2.65 11.46 -10.73
CA VAL A 155 2.36 12.00 -12.06
C VAL A 155 1.02 12.74 -12.05
N GLU A 156 0.79 13.58 -13.07
CA GLU A 156 -0.46 14.34 -13.24
C GLU A 156 -1.64 13.45 -13.61
#